data_AF-A0A847ME50-F1
#
_entry.id   AF-A0A847ME50-F1
#
_cell.length_a   1.000
_cell.length_b   1.000
_cell.length_c   1.000
_cell.angle_alpha   90.00
_cell.angle_beta   90.00
_cell.angle_gamma   90.00
#
_symmetry.space_group_name_H-M   'P 1'
#
loop_
_entity.id
_entity.type
_entity.pdbx_description
1 polymer ?
#
loop_
_entity_poly.entity_id
_entity_poly.type
_entity_poly.pdbx_seq_one_letter_code
_entity_poly.pdbx_strand_id
1 'polypeptide(L)'
;MCSPLRKIEKNGEYTMGSSIPTIVQWFKTMTTNEYIYRIKHNNWKLFHGKLWLRNYYEHIIRNEIELNQICEYIMNNPLKWEFDQDYKYKLRSYKN
;
A
#
# COMPACT_ATOMS: atom_id res chain seq x y z
N MET A 1 -3.65 -16.26 5.81
CA MET A 1 -3.72 -17.42 4.90
C MET A 1 -3.77 -16.88 3.49
N CYS A 2 -2.80 -17.21 2.63
CA CYS A 2 -2.88 -16.87 1.22
C CYS A 2 -4.18 -17.45 0.66
N SER A 3 -5.08 -16.59 0.17
CA SER A 3 -6.13 -17.07 -0.72
C SER A 3 -5.43 -17.76 -1.90
N PRO A 4 -5.83 -18.99 -2.25
CA PRO A 4 -5.29 -19.65 -3.44
C PRO A 4 -5.52 -18.73 -4.64
N LEU A 5 -4.56 -18.70 -5.57
CA LEU A 5 -4.74 -18.04 -6.86
C LEU A 5 -6.09 -18.48 -7.43
N ARG A 6 -7.04 -17.53 -7.50
CA ARG A 6 -8.36 -17.77 -8.06
C ARG A 6 -8.11 -18.23 -9.50
N LYS A 7 -8.39 -19.50 -9.79
CA LYS A 7 -8.40 -20.01 -11.17
C LYS A 7 -9.44 -19.18 -11.90
N ILE A 8 -9.01 -18.29 -12.78
CA ILE A 8 -9.91 -17.59 -13.70
C ILE A 8 -10.15 -18.57 -14.83
N GLU A 9 -11.27 -19.29 -14.78
CA GLU A 9 -11.75 -20.04 -15.94
C GLU A 9 -12.07 -19.04 -17.05
N LYS A 10 -11.31 -19.10 -18.15
CA LYS A 10 -11.46 -18.20 -19.30
C LYS A 10 -12.48 -18.75 -20.28
N ASN A 11 -13.73 -18.38 -20.09
CA ASN A 11 -14.78 -18.57 -21.09
C ASN A 11 -14.86 -17.30 -21.97
N GLY A 12 -13.98 -17.19 -22.97
CA GLY A 12 -14.19 -16.33 -24.15
C GLY A 12 -14.22 -14.80 -23.99
N GLU A 13 -14.06 -14.23 -22.80
CA GLU A 13 -14.17 -12.77 -22.58
C GLU A 13 -12.81 -12.08 -22.36
N TYR A 14 -12.69 -10.86 -22.88
CA TYR A 14 -11.48 -10.03 -22.88
C TYR A 14 -10.88 -9.97 -21.46
N THR A 15 -9.69 -10.54 -21.26
CA THR A 15 -8.96 -10.33 -20.00
C THR A 15 -8.37 -8.94 -19.99
N MET A 16 -9.21 -7.95 -19.66
CA MET A 16 -8.76 -6.71 -19.06
C MET A 16 -7.80 -7.10 -17.94
N GLY A 17 -6.60 -6.51 -17.92
CA GLY A 17 -5.53 -6.87 -16.97
C GLY A 17 -6.00 -6.87 -15.51
N SER A 18 -5.15 -7.39 -14.60
CA SER A 18 -5.48 -7.43 -13.17
C SER A 18 -5.95 -6.05 -12.68
N SER A 19 -7.13 -6.00 -12.05
CA SER A 19 -7.68 -4.75 -11.53
C SER A 19 -6.76 -4.16 -10.46
N ILE A 20 -6.75 -2.83 -10.31
CA ILE A 20 -5.96 -2.13 -9.29
C ILE A 20 -6.18 -2.72 -7.87
N PRO A 21 -7.43 -2.99 -7.42
CA PRO A 21 -7.64 -3.63 -6.12
C PRO A 21 -6.93 -4.98 -5.97
N THR A 22 -6.88 -5.78 -7.05
CA THR A 22 -6.22 -7.09 -7.06
C THR A 22 -4.70 -6.94 -6.92
N ILE A 23 -4.12 -5.99 -7.65
CA ILE A 23 -2.68 -5.70 -7.59
C ILE A 23 -2.29 -5.22 -6.20
N VAL A 24 -3.04 -4.26 -5.63
CA VAL A 24 -2.80 -3.74 -4.28
C VAL A 24 -2.97 -4.82 -3.21
N GLN A 25 -4.00 -5.68 -3.34
CA GLN A 25 -4.20 -6.81 -2.44
C GLN A 25 -3.01 -7.77 -2.48
N TRP A 26 -2.55 -8.14 -3.67
CA TRP A 26 -1.40 -9.02 -3.85
C TRP A 26 -0.14 -8.40 -3.25
N PHE A 27 0.12 -7.12 -3.52
CA PHE A 27 1.27 -6.40 -3.00
C PHE A 27 1.29 -6.38 -1.46
N LYS A 28 0.18 -5.99 -0.81
CA LYS A 28 0.05 -5.99 0.66
C LYS A 28 0.26 -7.40 1.24
N THR A 29 -0.19 -8.44 0.54
CA THR A 29 -0.01 -9.84 0.96
C THR A 29 1.44 -10.27 0.88
N MET A 30 2.10 -10.07 -0.26
CA MET A 30 3.48 -10.53 -0.47
C MET A 30 4.47 -9.86 0.47
N THR A 31 4.34 -8.54 0.63
CA THR A 31 5.17 -7.77 1.56
C THR A 31 4.95 -8.16 3.02
N THR A 32 3.71 -8.48 3.42
CA THR A 32 3.41 -8.99 4.77
C THR A 32 4.02 -10.37 4.99
N ASN A 33 3.94 -11.26 4.00
CA ASN A 33 4.55 -12.59 4.09
C ASN A 33 6.07 -12.49 4.23
N GLU A 34 6.71 -11.63 3.44
CA GLU A 34 8.15 -11.36 3.52
C GLU A 34 8.54 -10.77 4.88
N TYR A 35 7.75 -9.82 5.40
CA TYR A 35 7.96 -9.27 6.74
C TYR A 35 7.90 -10.36 7.83
N ILE A 36 6.90 -11.24 7.78
CA ILE A 36 6.76 -12.37 8.72
C ILE A 36 7.94 -13.34 8.59
N TYR A 37 8.38 -13.64 7.36
CA TYR A 37 9.56 -14.46 7.12
C TYR A 37 10.80 -13.85 7.79
N ARG A 38 11.03 -12.55 7.61
CA ARG A 38 12.18 -11.86 8.21
C ARG A 38 12.15 -11.76 9.73
N ILE A 39 10.97 -11.66 10.34
CA ILE A 39 10.86 -11.78 11.81
C ILE A 39 11.39 -13.15 12.26
N LYS A 40 10.99 -14.22 11.57
CA LYS A 40 11.34 -15.59 11.95
C LYS A 40 12.80 -15.96 11.66
N HIS A 41 13.38 -15.40 10.59
CA HIS A 41 14.67 -15.85 10.07
C HIS A 41 15.80 -14.81 10.18
N ASN A 42 15.48 -13.52 10.34
CA ASN A 42 16.45 -12.42 10.31
C ASN A 42 16.39 -11.53 11.56
N ASN A 43 15.75 -12.00 12.63
CA ASN A 43 15.58 -11.28 13.91
C ASN A 43 15.02 -9.86 13.76
N TRP A 44 14.13 -9.65 12.78
CA TRP A 44 13.41 -8.38 12.66
C TRP A 44 12.47 -8.17 13.85
N LYS A 45 12.37 -6.91 14.31
CA LYS A 45 11.47 -6.55 15.41
C LYS A 45 10.01 -6.74 15.01
N LEU A 46 9.23 -7.34 15.90
CA LEU A 46 7.79 -7.48 15.74
C LEU A 46 7.10 -6.11 15.88
N PHE A 47 6.22 -5.82 14.92
CA PHE A 47 5.34 -4.67 14.94
C PHE A 47 3.97 -5.10 15.44
N HIS A 48 3.59 -4.60 16.62
CA HIS A 48 2.29 -4.85 17.22
C HIS A 48 1.27 -3.89 16.62
N GLY A 49 0.58 -4.31 15.56
CA GLY A 49 -0.43 -3.50 14.89
C GLY A 49 -0.77 -4.00 13.49
N LYS A 50 -1.54 -3.20 12.75
CA LYS A 50 -1.80 -3.44 11.33
C LYS A 50 -0.72 -2.75 10.50
N LEU A 51 0.05 -3.54 9.74
CA LEU A 51 1.09 -3.02 8.84
C LEU A 51 0.53 -2.09 7.77
N TRP A 52 -0.67 -2.40 7.27
CA TRP A 52 -1.32 -1.69 6.19
C TRP A 52 -2.59 -0.98 6.66
N LEU A 53 -2.81 0.24 6.15
CA LEU A 53 -4.13 0.87 6.19
C LEU A 53 -5.14 0.02 5.40
N ARG A 54 -6.42 0.07 5.80
CA ARG A 54 -7.50 -0.72 5.18
C ARG A 54 -7.66 -0.38 3.71
N ASN A 55 -7.69 0.91 3.40
CA ASN A 55 -7.89 1.42 2.05
C ASN A 55 -6.56 1.83 1.41
N TYR A 56 -6.63 2.34 0.19
CA TYR A 56 -5.53 2.96 -0.53
C TYR A 56 -6.09 4.16 -1.31
N TYR A 57 -5.25 5.15 -1.57
CA TYR A 57 -5.61 6.30 -2.39
C TYR A 57 -5.35 5.95 -3.86
N GLU A 58 -6.30 6.25 -4.72
CA GLU A 58 -6.16 6.12 -6.17
C GLU A 58 -6.64 7.40 -6.86
N HIS A 59 -5.91 7.82 -7.89
CA HIS A 59 -6.24 8.97 -8.70
C HIS A 59 -5.77 8.71 -10.14
N ILE A 60 -6.64 9.02 -11.11
CA ILE A 60 -6.32 8.82 -12.53
C ILE A 60 -5.78 10.14 -13.07
N ILE A 61 -4.50 10.13 -13.47
CA ILE A 61 -3.83 11.28 -14.07
C ILE A 61 -4.29 11.47 -15.51
N ARG A 62 -4.89 12.62 -15.81
CA ARG A 62 -5.54 12.89 -17.11
C ARG A 62 -4.78 13.90 -17.97
N ASN A 63 -3.82 14.62 -17.41
CA ASN A 63 -3.04 15.63 -18.13
C ASN A 63 -1.65 15.84 -17.51
N GLU A 64 -0.80 16.57 -18.23
CA GLU A 64 0.58 16.84 -17.84
C GLU A 64 0.71 17.76 -16.62
N ILE A 65 -0.20 18.73 -16.46
CA ILE A 65 -0.18 19.65 -15.31
C ILE A 65 -0.40 18.86 -14.02
N GLU A 66 -1.38 17.97 -14.01
CA GLU A 66 -1.69 17.08 -12.90
C GLU A 66 -0.53 16.11 -12.62
N LEU A 67 0.09 15.55 -13.66
CA LEU A 67 1.28 14.71 -13.53
C LEU A 67 2.41 15.46 -12.81
N ASN A 68 2.71 16.68 -13.26
CA ASN A 68 3.77 17.51 -12.70
C ASN A 68 3.51 17.85 -11.23
N GLN A 69 2.26 18.18 -10.88
CA GLN A 69 1.85 18.45 -9.51
C GLN A 69 2.00 17.23 -8.59
N ILE A 70 1.60 16.04 -9.06
CA ILE A 70 1.74 14.79 -8.28
C ILE A 70 3.20 14.42 -8.10
N CYS A 71 4.02 14.54 -9.15
CA CYS A 71 5.46 14.32 -9.07
C CYS A 71 6.12 15.27 -8.06
N GLU A 72 5.79 16.57 -8.13
CA GLU A 72 6.27 17.57 -7.19
C GLU A 72 5.84 17.25 -5.75
N TYR A 73 4.59 16.83 -5.55
CA TYR A 73 4.10 16.38 -4.25
C TYR A 73 4.92 15.20 -3.72
N ILE A 74 5.14 14.15 -4.52
CA ILE A 74 5.89 12.96 -4.10
C ILE A 74 7.33 13.32 -3.69
N MET A 75 7.99 14.17 -4.46
CA MET A 75 9.36 14.62 -4.16
C MET A 75 9.42 15.47 -2.88
N ASN A 76 8.44 16.34 -2.67
CA ASN A 76 8.44 17.28 -1.56
C ASN A 76 7.78 16.75 -0.27
N ASN A 77 7.00 15.67 -0.35
CA ASN A 77 6.29 15.11 0.81
C ASN A 77 7.22 14.72 1.97
N PRO A 78 8.40 14.09 1.76
CA PRO A 78 9.32 13.79 2.85
C PRO A 78 9.74 15.02 3.66
N LEU A 79 9.93 16.17 3.00
CA LEU A 79 10.29 17.45 3.64
C LEU A 79 9.14 18.06 4.42
N LYS A 80 7.89 17.75 4.03
CA LYS A 80 6.68 18.30 4.63
C LYS A 80 6.09 17.40 5.72
N TRP A 81 6.62 16.19 5.88
CA TRP A 81 6.06 15.14 6.74
C TRP A 81 5.93 15.56 8.22
N GLU A 82 6.89 16.30 8.76
CA GLU A 82 6.86 16.75 10.17
C GLU A 82 5.80 17.83 10.45
N PHE A 83 5.37 18.53 9.40
CA PHE A 83 4.39 19.61 9.49
C PHE A 83 2.97 19.12 9.17
N ASP A 84 2.81 17.87 8.74
CA ASP A 84 1.52 17.27 8.43
C ASP A 84 0.64 17.17 9.69
N GLN A 85 -0.62 17.58 9.57
CA GLN A 85 -1.56 17.60 10.69
C GLN A 85 -1.94 16.17 11.15
N ASP A 86 -1.96 15.21 10.23
CA ASP A 86 -2.20 13.79 10.52
C ASP A 86 -1.03 13.12 11.25
N TYR A 87 0.17 13.67 11.12
CA TYR A 87 1.34 13.23 11.90
C TYR A 87 1.09 13.43 13.41
N LYS A 88 0.47 14.55 13.79
CA LYS A 88 0.19 14.89 15.20
C LYS A 88 -0.87 13.97 15.84
N TYR A 89 -1.84 13.50 15.06
CA TYR A 89 -2.88 12.60 15.58
C TYR A 89 -2.38 11.17 15.81
N LYS A 90 -1.44 10.67 14.98
CA LYS A 90 -0.84 9.34 15.19
C LYS A 90 -0.05 9.28 16.51
N LEU A 91 0.73 10.30 16.84
CA LEU A 91 1.52 10.32 18.10
C LEU A 91 0.67 10.31 19.38
N ARG A 92 -0.58 10.80 19.34
CA ARG A 92 -1.52 10.75 20.47
C ARG A 92 -2.18 9.39 20.64
N SER A 93 -2.39 8.65 19.56
CA SER A 93 -3.10 7.35 19.59
C SER A 93 -2.22 6.17 20.00
N TYR A 94 -0.88 6.28 19.91
CA TYR A 94 0.06 5.21 20.31
C TYR A 94 0.60 5.36 21.74
N LYS A 95 0.08 6.33 22.52
CA LYS A 95 0.44 6.57 23.94
C LYS A 95 -0.61 6.07 24.94
N ASN A 96 -1.64 5.36 24.50
CA ASN A 96 -2.66 4.72 25.36
C ASN A 96 -2.60 3.20 25.17
#